data_AF-A0A947RX99-F1
#
_entry.id   AF-A0A947RX99-F1
#
_cell.length_a   1.000
_cell.length_b   1.000
_cell.length_c   1.000
_cell.angle_alpha   90.00
_cell.angle_beta   90.00
_cell.angle_gamma   90.00
#
_symmetry.space_group_name_H-M   'P 1'
#
loop_
_entity.id
_entity.type
_entity.pdbx_description
1 polymer ?
#
loop_
_entity_poly.entity_id
_entity_poly.type
_entity_poly.pdbx_seq_one_letter_code
_entity_poly.pdbx_strand_id
1 'polypeptide(L)'
;MFAVSSSPCRASCPLLLALAVAALAGLAGCGGEKVVDPYVYTTLERVMAGDTLSADFLFEIDAPELDYAKGDLAIVRKGNQLHFLVGPDIENNYASYAGSRLGVQKRFDNNNTTTHLFLKRYRNGEMITSVDSVGTYLIPDITPLSQTEMETPGAPLPDLDWQRVSLIQDYMPANEGDALLKVQSIVENFVYMPRHDLTDEQRANATAADYSWYAVFPKSTFRIVELEVGAQYMLELLKAKNLPLVGSFSLASVEDKRTERRKTYGDLGHICGTMKINWFRYANTYIVGN
;
A
#
# COMPACT_ATOMS: atom_id res chain seq x y z
N MET A 1 -67.15 12.37 35.27
CA MET A 1 -67.66 13.75 35.13
C MET A 1 -67.55 14.43 36.48
N PHE A 2 -66.74 15.48 36.58
CA PHE A 2 -67.05 16.80 37.15
C PHE A 2 -65.73 17.56 37.26
N ALA A 3 -65.66 18.64 36.48
CA ALA A 3 -64.59 19.64 36.49
C ALA A 3 -64.89 20.74 37.53
N VAL A 4 -64.09 21.81 37.48
CA VAL A 4 -64.24 23.15 38.11
C VAL A 4 -63.53 23.23 39.48
N SER A 5 -62.70 24.22 39.85
CA SER A 5 -62.29 25.53 39.32
C SER A 5 -61.04 25.96 40.12
N SER A 6 -59.94 26.38 39.48
CA SER A 6 -59.47 27.77 39.35
C SER A 6 -59.64 28.70 40.56
N SER A 7 -58.52 29.15 41.15
CA SER A 7 -58.29 30.58 41.39
C SER A 7 -56.81 30.90 41.68
N PRO A 8 -56.37 32.14 41.37
CA PRO A 8 -54.97 32.53 41.25
C PRO A 8 -54.47 33.29 42.49
N CYS A 9 -53.16 33.34 42.69
CA CYS A 9 -52.56 34.38 43.52
C CYS A 9 -51.32 34.96 42.82
N ARG A 10 -51.48 36.17 42.30
CA ARG A 10 -50.39 37.07 41.93
C ARG A 10 -49.83 37.68 43.21
N ALA A 11 -48.53 37.61 43.41
CA ALA A 11 -47.71 38.72 43.89
C ALA A 11 -46.25 38.25 44.02
N SER A 12 -45.31 39.18 43.77
CA SER A 12 -43.85 39.06 43.85
C SER A 12 -43.22 38.20 42.74
N CYS A 13 -42.23 38.65 41.96
CA CYS A 13 -41.05 39.37 42.40
C CYS A 13 -40.33 39.98 41.17
N PRO A 14 -40.29 41.32 40.99
CA PRO A 14 -39.48 41.95 39.94
C PRO A 14 -37.95 41.80 40.18
N LEU A 15 -37.55 41.19 41.29
CA LEU A 15 -36.15 40.97 41.67
C LEU A 15 -35.46 39.85 40.85
N LEU A 16 -36.23 38.88 40.32
CA LEU A 16 -35.69 37.78 39.52
C LEU A 16 -35.30 38.21 38.10
N LEU A 17 -35.89 39.29 37.57
CA LEU A 17 -35.58 39.77 36.22
C LEU A 17 -34.26 40.56 36.18
N ALA A 18 -33.94 41.31 37.25
CA ALA A 18 -32.69 42.06 37.34
C ALA A 18 -31.45 41.16 37.51
N LEU A 19 -31.60 40.01 38.18
CA LEU A 19 -30.52 39.02 38.31
C LEU A 19 -30.25 38.28 36.98
N ALA A 20 -31.27 38.08 36.14
CA ALA A 20 -31.13 37.41 34.84
C ALA A 20 -30.38 38.27 33.81
N VAL A 21 -30.52 39.60 33.85
CA VAL A 21 -29.82 40.50 32.92
C VAL A 21 -28.34 40.68 33.30
N ALA A 22 -28.01 40.67 34.59
CA ALA A 22 -26.61 40.71 35.03
C ALA A 22 -25.84 39.41 34.74
N ALA A 23 -26.52 38.25 34.76
CA ALA A 23 -25.93 36.96 34.38
C ALA A 23 -25.67 36.85 32.86
N LEU A 24 -26.47 37.52 32.03
CA LEU A 24 -26.27 37.55 30.56
C LEU A 24 -25.13 38.50 30.13
N ALA A 25 -24.90 39.59 30.86
CA ALA A 25 -23.77 40.49 30.60
C ALA A 25 -22.40 39.89 31.01
N GLY A 26 -22.39 38.89 31.92
CA GLY A 26 -21.18 38.15 32.30
C GLY A 26 -20.72 37.08 31.30
N LEU A 27 -21.57 36.71 30.33
CA LEU A 27 -21.23 35.80 29.23
C LEU A 27 -20.78 36.51 27.96
N ALA A 28 -20.67 37.85 27.98
CA ALA A 28 -19.95 38.63 26.97
C ALA A 28 -18.43 38.70 27.25
N GLY A 29 -17.90 37.76 28.03
CA GLY A 29 -16.46 37.59 28.25
C GLY A 29 -15.83 36.92 27.03
N CYS A 30 -15.15 37.72 26.21
CA CYS A 30 -14.12 37.30 25.24
C CYS A 30 -14.31 35.90 24.66
N GLY A 31 -15.36 35.71 23.86
CA GLY A 31 -15.54 34.53 23.01
C GLY A 31 -14.51 34.51 21.89
N GLY A 32 -13.23 34.29 22.23
CA GLY A 32 -12.34 33.65 21.28
C GLY A 32 -12.94 32.28 21.04
N GLU A 33 -13.49 32.04 19.85
CA GLU A 33 -13.90 30.71 19.43
C GLU A 33 -12.72 29.77 19.73
N LYS A 34 -12.86 28.92 20.76
CA LYS A 34 -11.95 27.81 20.93
C LYS A 34 -12.13 26.96 19.69
N VAL A 35 -11.21 27.11 18.74
CA VAL A 35 -11.11 26.24 17.58
C VAL A 35 -10.95 24.83 18.14
N VAL A 36 -12.04 24.08 18.15
CA VAL A 36 -12.05 22.70 18.61
C VAL A 36 -11.27 21.91 17.59
N ASP A 37 -10.19 21.27 18.03
CA ASP A 37 -9.39 20.40 17.19
C ASP A 37 -10.26 19.23 16.71
N PRO A 38 -10.52 19.08 15.39
CA PRO A 38 -11.47 18.08 14.89
C PRO A 38 -10.92 16.65 14.94
N TYR A 39 -9.66 16.46 15.34
CA TYR A 39 -9.01 15.16 15.37
C TYR A 39 -9.28 14.42 16.68
N VAL A 40 -9.65 13.15 16.57
CA VAL A 40 -9.79 12.28 17.74
C VAL A 40 -8.53 11.46 17.91
N TYR A 41 -7.90 11.58 19.08
CA TYR A 41 -6.74 10.78 19.41
C TYR A 41 -7.11 9.30 19.58
N THR A 42 -6.35 8.41 18.93
CA THR A 42 -6.52 6.97 19.01
C THR A 42 -5.24 6.25 18.57
N THR A 43 -5.22 4.93 18.67
CA THR A 43 -4.10 4.08 18.22
C THR A 43 -4.29 3.67 16.76
N LEU A 44 -3.19 3.46 16.03
CA LEU A 44 -3.19 2.94 14.65
C LEU A 44 -4.11 1.71 14.48
N GLU A 45 -4.01 0.72 15.37
CA GLU A 45 -4.80 -0.52 15.29
C GLU A 45 -6.29 -0.24 15.34
N ARG A 46 -6.74 0.68 16.21
CA ARG A 46 -8.16 1.03 16.33
C ARG A 46 -8.66 1.74 15.08
N VAL A 47 -7.83 2.58 14.45
CA VAL A 47 -8.19 3.19 13.15
C VAL A 47 -8.34 2.12 12.08
N MET A 48 -7.42 1.15 12.03
CA MET A 48 -7.38 0.15 10.96
C MET A 48 -8.37 -1.00 11.16
N ALA A 49 -8.61 -1.44 12.40
CA ALA A 49 -9.49 -2.58 12.75
C ALA A 49 -10.99 -2.34 12.49
N GLY A 50 -11.40 -1.12 12.13
CA GLY A 50 -12.77 -0.85 11.66
C GLY A 50 -13.78 -0.47 12.74
N ASP A 51 -13.39 -0.46 14.02
CA ASP A 51 -14.25 0.04 15.12
C ASP A 51 -14.56 1.55 15.00
N THR A 52 -13.78 2.28 14.19
CA THR A 52 -13.99 3.70 13.90
C THR A 52 -14.73 3.88 12.57
N LEU A 53 -15.97 4.37 12.68
CA LEU A 53 -17.08 4.14 11.74
C LEU A 53 -17.16 5.05 10.49
N SER A 54 -16.18 5.89 10.14
CA SER A 54 -16.30 6.74 8.94
C SER A 54 -14.96 7.06 8.26
N ALA A 55 -14.93 6.94 6.93
CA ALA A 55 -13.81 7.31 6.05
C ALA A 55 -13.48 8.82 6.08
N ASP A 56 -14.42 9.64 6.54
CA ASP A 56 -14.22 11.10 6.61
C ASP A 56 -13.76 11.57 7.99
N PHE A 57 -13.56 10.64 8.91
CA PHE A 57 -13.13 10.98 10.25
C PHE A 57 -11.62 11.25 10.31
N LEU A 58 -11.25 12.26 11.08
CA LEU A 58 -9.87 12.68 11.29
C LEU A 58 -9.36 12.10 12.61
N PHE A 59 -8.25 11.37 12.52
CA PHE A 59 -7.64 10.69 13.66
C PHE A 59 -6.28 11.30 13.96
N GLU A 60 -5.98 11.49 15.23
CA GLU A 60 -4.61 11.75 15.68
C GLU A 60 -4.03 10.44 16.21
N ILE A 61 -2.93 9.99 15.61
CA ILE A 61 -2.21 8.78 16.02
C ILE A 61 -0.77 9.15 16.36
N ASP A 62 -0.12 8.36 17.21
CA ASP A 62 1.34 8.47 17.34
C ASP A 62 2.00 8.06 16.03
N ALA A 63 3.08 8.76 15.64
CA ALA A 63 3.78 8.46 14.40
C ALA A 63 4.29 7.01 14.40
N PRO A 64 3.86 6.18 13.45
CA PRO A 64 4.26 4.79 13.42
C PRO A 64 5.70 4.64 12.94
N GLU A 65 6.33 3.53 13.33
CA GLU A 65 7.57 3.09 12.71
C GLU A 65 7.28 2.64 11.27
N LEU A 66 8.04 3.18 10.31
CA LEU A 66 7.90 2.83 8.91
C LEU A 66 8.76 1.61 8.61
N ASP A 67 8.13 0.60 8.00
CA ASP A 67 8.80 -0.62 7.55
C ASP A 67 9.56 -0.37 6.23
N TYR A 68 9.03 0.52 5.38
CA TYR A 68 9.60 0.99 4.12
C TYR A 68 8.91 2.29 3.70
N ALA A 69 9.62 3.18 3.01
CA ALA A 69 9.06 4.41 2.45
C ALA A 69 9.72 4.70 1.11
N LYS A 70 8.92 5.13 0.12
CA LYS A 70 9.41 5.60 -1.18
C LYS A 70 8.40 6.56 -1.80
N GLY A 71 8.87 7.74 -2.21
CA GLY A 71 8.03 8.86 -2.64
C GLY A 71 6.94 9.17 -1.62
N ASP A 72 5.69 9.17 -2.08
CA ASP A 72 4.51 9.57 -1.29
C ASP A 72 3.85 8.42 -0.50
N LEU A 73 4.40 7.20 -0.59
CA LEU A 73 3.86 6.02 0.06
C LEU A 73 4.86 5.46 1.07
N ALA A 74 4.35 5.10 2.24
CA ALA A 74 5.06 4.29 3.21
C ALA A 74 4.23 3.08 3.66
N ILE A 75 4.96 2.05 4.04
CA ILE A 75 4.43 0.83 4.63
C ILE A 75 4.68 0.89 6.12
N VAL A 76 3.62 0.65 6.88
CA VAL A 76 3.66 0.46 8.32
C VAL A 76 3.35 -0.99 8.58
N ARG A 77 4.28 -1.68 9.27
CA ARG A 77 4.08 -3.07 9.66
C ARG A 77 3.85 -3.14 11.16
N LYS A 78 2.71 -3.69 11.57
CA LYS A 78 2.44 -4.00 12.98
C LYS A 78 2.14 -5.48 13.16
N GLY A 79 3.14 -6.21 13.66
CA GLY A 79 3.10 -7.67 13.71
C GLY A 79 2.93 -8.27 12.31
N ASN A 80 1.78 -8.90 12.07
CA ASN A 80 1.43 -9.54 10.79
C ASN A 80 0.50 -8.69 9.91
N GLN A 81 0.15 -7.49 10.34
CA GLN A 81 -0.70 -6.58 9.57
C GLN A 81 0.16 -5.60 8.78
N LEU A 82 -0.23 -5.41 7.52
CA LEU A 82 0.34 -4.43 6.62
C LEU A 82 -0.62 -3.24 6.53
N HIS A 83 -0.10 -2.04 6.74
CA HIS A 83 -0.85 -0.79 6.60
C HIS A 83 -0.08 0.17 5.71
N PHE A 84 -0.79 1.08 5.07
CA PHE A 84 -0.20 2.07 4.18
C PHE A 84 -0.43 3.47 4.74
N LEU A 85 0.61 4.29 4.70
CA LEU A 85 0.56 5.71 4.99
C LEU A 85 0.90 6.47 3.71
N VAL A 86 0.04 7.40 3.33
CA VAL A 86 0.17 8.23 2.13
C VAL A 86 0.31 9.68 2.55
N GLY A 87 1.28 10.39 1.98
CA GLY A 87 1.60 11.78 2.29
C GLY A 87 2.65 12.31 1.34
N PRO A 88 2.81 13.63 1.18
CA PRO A 88 3.77 14.19 0.27
C PRO A 88 5.19 13.88 0.74
N ASP A 89 5.96 13.29 -0.16
CA ASP A 89 7.39 13.02 -0.01
C ASP A 89 7.74 12.38 1.33
N ILE A 90 7.00 11.32 1.70
CA ILE A 90 7.23 10.60 2.96
C ILE A 90 8.67 10.09 3.02
N GLU A 91 9.22 9.61 1.90
CA GLU A 91 10.61 9.13 1.81
C GLU A 91 11.63 10.10 2.40
N ASN A 92 11.46 11.41 2.18
CA ASN A 92 12.39 12.42 2.71
C ASN A 92 11.91 13.05 4.01
N ASN A 93 10.59 13.08 4.26
CA ASN A 93 10.02 13.77 5.41
C ASN A 93 9.84 12.90 6.66
N TYR A 94 9.87 11.56 6.55
CA TYR A 94 9.50 10.69 7.68
C TYR A 94 10.35 10.89 8.94
N ALA A 95 11.62 11.23 8.80
CA ALA A 95 12.49 11.48 9.96
C ALA A 95 11.98 12.65 10.82
N SER A 96 11.33 13.63 10.22
CA SER A 96 10.71 14.77 10.93
C SER A 96 9.45 14.39 11.69
N TYR A 97 8.86 13.24 11.37
CA TYR A 97 7.67 12.71 12.03
C TYR A 97 8.01 11.83 13.24
N ALA A 98 9.27 11.44 13.43
CA ALA A 98 9.65 10.58 14.53
C ALA A 98 9.33 11.24 15.89
N GLY A 99 8.56 10.55 16.73
CA GLY A 99 8.11 11.06 18.03
C GLY A 99 6.98 12.12 17.95
N SER A 100 6.50 12.42 16.75
CA SER A 100 5.36 13.31 16.52
C SER A 100 4.02 12.59 16.65
N ARG A 101 2.93 13.36 16.63
CA ARG A 101 1.59 12.82 16.36
C ARG A 101 1.16 13.17 14.95
N LEU A 102 0.61 12.19 14.24
CA LEU A 102 0.11 12.35 12.88
C LEU A 102 -1.40 12.54 12.91
N GLY A 103 -1.86 13.61 12.28
CA GLY A 103 -3.26 13.74 11.91
C GLY A 103 -3.50 13.04 10.57
N VAL A 104 -4.28 11.97 10.58
CA VAL A 104 -4.54 11.11 9.42
C VAL A 104 -6.03 10.99 9.14
N GLN A 105 -6.36 10.76 7.88
CA GLN A 105 -7.69 10.38 7.42
C GLN A 105 -7.65 8.94 6.92
N LYS A 106 -8.53 8.07 7.42
CA LYS A 106 -8.65 6.71 6.89
C LYS A 106 -9.35 6.76 5.53
N ARG A 107 -8.76 6.15 4.51
CA ARG A 107 -9.34 6.08 3.16
C ARG A 107 -9.34 4.64 2.66
N PHE A 108 -10.13 4.45 1.61
CA PHE A 108 -10.17 3.22 0.83
C PHE A 108 -9.70 3.56 -0.58
N ASP A 109 -9.05 2.61 -1.23
CA ASP A 109 -8.78 2.71 -2.66
C ASP A 109 -10.08 2.67 -3.49
N ASN A 110 -9.96 2.89 -4.80
CA ASN A 110 -11.10 2.99 -5.69
C ASN A 110 -11.94 1.70 -5.74
N ASN A 111 -11.31 0.56 -5.48
CA ASN A 111 -11.96 -0.75 -5.48
C ASN A 111 -12.46 -1.17 -4.09
N ASN A 112 -12.22 -0.35 -3.08
CA ASN A 112 -12.54 -0.61 -1.68
C ASN A 112 -11.93 -1.94 -1.16
N THR A 113 -10.81 -2.36 -1.75
CA THR A 113 -10.05 -3.58 -1.38
C THR A 113 -8.96 -3.25 -0.37
N THR A 114 -8.33 -2.08 -0.52
CA THR A 114 -7.20 -1.67 0.33
C THR A 114 -7.53 -0.44 1.16
N THR A 115 -7.25 -0.53 2.46
CA THR A 115 -7.39 0.60 3.40
C THR A 115 -6.03 1.24 3.63
N HIS A 116 -5.98 2.57 3.64
CA HIS A 116 -4.78 3.34 3.92
C HIS A 116 -5.07 4.57 4.77
N LEU A 117 -4.00 5.13 5.34
CA LEU A 117 -4.01 6.37 6.09
C LEU A 117 -3.48 7.48 5.20
N PHE A 118 -4.23 8.56 5.07
CA PHE A 118 -3.82 9.75 4.34
C PHE A 118 -3.40 10.83 5.34
N LEU A 119 -2.12 11.22 5.32
CA LEU A 119 -1.56 12.26 6.17
C LEU A 119 -2.16 13.62 5.85
N LYS A 120 -2.64 14.32 6.88
CA LYS A 120 -3.23 15.66 6.77
C LYS A 120 -2.44 16.72 7.53
N ARG A 121 -1.80 16.31 8.62
CA ARG A 121 -0.95 17.17 9.45
C ARG A 121 -0.02 16.33 10.31
N TYR A 122 1.00 16.96 10.88
CA TYR A 122 1.74 16.40 12.00
C TYR A 122 1.87 17.44 13.12
N ARG A 123 2.04 16.95 14.35
CA ARG A 123 2.11 17.75 15.57
C ARG A 123 3.37 17.39 16.35
N ASN A 124 4.21 18.41 16.57
CA ASN A 124 5.45 18.35 17.36
C ASN A 124 5.30 19.24 18.60
N GLY A 125 4.88 18.64 19.71
CA GLY A 125 4.48 19.40 20.90
C GLY A 125 3.24 20.26 20.61
N GLU A 126 3.38 21.58 20.75
CA GLU A 126 2.30 22.55 20.45
C GLU A 126 2.27 22.98 18.98
N MET A 127 3.35 22.73 18.22
CA MET A 127 3.43 23.10 16.81
C MET A 127 2.61 22.12 15.97
N ILE A 128 1.66 22.64 15.19
CA ILE A 128 0.85 21.87 14.24
C ILE A 128 1.20 22.34 12.84
N THR A 129 1.63 21.40 12.01
CA THR A 129 1.98 21.67 10.62
C THR A 129 1.02 20.90 9.73
N SER A 130 0.23 21.63 8.94
CA SER A 130 -0.58 21.03 7.88
C SER A 130 0.34 20.47 6.79
N VAL A 131 -0.10 19.39 6.18
CA VAL A 131 0.64 18.71 5.12
C VAL A 131 -0.11 18.88 3.82
N ASP A 132 0.61 19.21 2.75
CA ASP A 132 0.03 19.38 1.43
C ASP A 132 -0.64 18.10 0.94
N SER A 133 -1.67 18.24 0.12
CA SER A 133 -2.33 17.08 -0.47
C SER A 133 -1.44 16.42 -1.52
N VAL A 134 -1.30 15.11 -1.43
CA VAL A 134 -0.80 14.28 -2.54
C VAL A 134 -1.84 14.28 -3.66
N GLY A 135 -1.41 14.57 -4.89
CA GLY A 135 -2.27 14.56 -6.07
C GLY A 135 -2.72 13.15 -6.43
N THR A 136 -1.81 12.36 -7.00
CA THR A 136 -2.05 10.97 -7.37
C THR A 136 -1.04 10.08 -6.65
N TYR A 137 -1.54 9.12 -5.89
CA TYR A 137 -0.74 8.12 -5.19
C TYR A 137 -1.16 6.72 -5.64
N LEU A 138 -0.25 5.76 -5.50
CA LEU A 138 -0.44 4.38 -5.93
C LEU A 138 -0.39 3.51 -4.68
N ILE A 139 -1.30 2.55 -4.58
CA ILE A 139 -1.38 1.60 -3.47
C ILE A 139 -1.38 0.20 -4.09
N PRO A 140 -0.61 -0.75 -3.54
CA PRO A 140 -0.66 -2.14 -3.99
C PRO A 140 -2.05 -2.73 -3.77
N ASP A 141 -2.59 -3.44 -4.77
CA ASP A 141 -3.83 -4.16 -4.58
C ASP A 141 -3.59 -5.41 -3.71
N ILE A 142 -4.41 -5.51 -2.66
CA ILE A 142 -4.39 -6.62 -1.71
C ILE A 142 -5.63 -7.45 -1.93
N THR A 143 -5.44 -8.73 -2.22
CA THR A 143 -6.55 -9.67 -2.40
C THR A 143 -6.51 -10.81 -1.38
N PRO A 144 -7.66 -11.25 -0.83
CA PRO A 144 -7.73 -12.55 -0.21
C PRO A 144 -7.57 -13.63 -1.28
N LEU A 145 -6.65 -14.58 -1.07
CA LEU A 145 -6.52 -15.71 -2.00
C LEU A 145 -7.73 -16.63 -1.92
N SER A 146 -8.14 -17.13 -3.08
CA SER A 146 -9.08 -18.24 -3.17
C SER A 146 -8.44 -19.54 -2.66
N GLN A 147 -9.27 -20.50 -2.21
CA GLN A 147 -8.79 -21.83 -1.80
C GLN A 147 -7.99 -22.50 -2.93
N THR A 148 -8.46 -22.39 -4.18
CA THR A 148 -7.79 -22.93 -5.37
C THR A 148 -6.39 -22.34 -5.57
N GLU A 149 -6.19 -21.06 -5.26
CA GLU A 149 -4.86 -20.44 -5.36
C GLU A 149 -3.92 -20.88 -4.26
N MET A 150 -4.44 -21.13 -3.06
CA MET A 150 -3.66 -21.71 -1.97
C MET A 150 -3.25 -23.16 -2.26
N GLU A 151 -4.10 -23.91 -2.95
CA GLU A 151 -3.87 -25.30 -3.37
C GLU A 151 -3.07 -25.44 -4.67
N THR A 152 -2.68 -24.32 -5.29
CA THR A 152 -1.87 -24.34 -6.51
C THR A 152 -0.56 -25.10 -6.27
N PRO A 153 -0.20 -26.07 -7.13
CA PRO A 153 0.95 -26.92 -6.89
C PRO A 153 2.24 -26.10 -6.84
N GLY A 154 3.13 -26.51 -5.93
CA GLY A 154 4.50 -26.03 -5.92
C GLY A 154 5.26 -26.58 -7.14
N ALA A 155 6.02 -25.72 -7.81
CA ALA A 155 6.95 -26.13 -8.86
C ALA A 155 8.36 -25.66 -8.52
N PRO A 156 9.39 -26.50 -8.68
CA PRO A 156 10.77 -26.06 -8.55
C PRO A 156 11.18 -25.25 -9.78
N LEU A 157 10.73 -23.98 -9.88
CA LEU A 157 11.31 -23.05 -10.85
C LEU A 157 12.85 -22.90 -10.76
N PRO A 158 13.54 -23.10 -9.61
CA PRO A 158 15.02 -23.11 -9.60
C PRO A 158 15.68 -24.15 -10.51
N ASP A 159 14.98 -25.21 -10.92
CA ASP A 159 15.53 -26.27 -11.79
C ASP A 159 15.37 -25.97 -13.29
N LEU A 160 14.85 -24.79 -13.65
CA LEU A 160 14.75 -24.37 -15.05
C LEU A 160 16.14 -24.11 -15.64
N ASP A 161 16.42 -24.77 -16.76
CA ASP A 161 17.71 -24.74 -17.43
C ASP A 161 17.49 -24.30 -18.89
N TRP A 162 18.20 -23.25 -19.32
CA TRP A 162 18.14 -22.75 -20.69
C TRP A 162 18.46 -23.82 -21.75
N GLN A 163 19.20 -24.88 -21.37
CA GLN A 163 19.51 -26.03 -22.21
C GLN A 163 18.34 -27.00 -22.38
N ARG A 164 17.42 -27.05 -21.40
CA ARG A 164 16.32 -28.01 -21.32
C ARG A 164 14.96 -27.32 -21.49
N VAL A 165 14.77 -26.68 -22.64
CA VAL A 165 13.54 -25.94 -22.96
C VAL A 165 12.27 -26.75 -22.76
N SER A 166 12.29 -28.05 -23.05
CA SER A 166 11.14 -28.92 -22.86
C SER A 166 10.60 -28.84 -21.42
N LEU A 167 11.49 -28.76 -20.42
CA LEU A 167 11.07 -28.60 -19.02
C LEU A 167 10.39 -27.26 -18.76
N ILE A 168 10.81 -26.20 -19.45
CA ILE A 168 10.20 -24.88 -19.34
C ILE A 168 8.80 -24.92 -20.00
N GLN A 169 8.69 -25.59 -21.14
CA GLN A 169 7.44 -25.79 -21.88
C GLN A 169 6.43 -26.65 -21.10
N ASP A 170 6.87 -27.56 -20.23
CA ASP A 170 5.99 -28.33 -19.34
C ASP A 170 5.19 -27.44 -18.37
N TYR A 171 5.65 -26.20 -18.14
CA TYR A 171 4.97 -25.18 -17.34
C TYR A 171 4.23 -24.12 -18.17
N MET A 172 4.10 -24.35 -19.48
CA MET A 172 3.33 -23.50 -20.37
C MET A 172 1.99 -24.16 -20.75
N PRO A 173 0.98 -23.36 -21.15
CA PRO A 173 -0.23 -23.91 -21.74
C PRO A 173 0.08 -24.80 -22.95
N ALA A 174 -0.74 -25.84 -23.16
CA ALA A 174 -0.57 -26.76 -24.28
C ALA A 174 -0.84 -26.11 -25.64
N ASN A 175 -1.80 -25.19 -25.70
CA ASN A 175 -2.14 -24.45 -26.92
C ASN A 175 -2.06 -22.94 -26.69
N GLU A 176 -1.79 -22.22 -27.77
CA GLU A 176 -1.86 -20.75 -27.77
C GLU A 176 -3.30 -20.29 -27.45
N GLY A 177 -3.43 -19.40 -26.48
CA GLY A 177 -4.72 -18.88 -26.02
C GLY A 177 -5.32 -19.61 -24.81
N ASP A 178 -4.77 -20.77 -24.41
CA ASP A 178 -5.17 -21.42 -23.16
C ASP A 178 -4.74 -20.58 -21.95
N ALA A 179 -5.44 -20.77 -20.82
CA ALA A 179 -5.07 -20.13 -19.57
C ALA A 179 -3.65 -20.53 -19.14
N LEU A 180 -2.85 -19.56 -18.69
CA LEU A 180 -1.49 -19.84 -18.25
C LEU A 180 -1.50 -20.76 -17.02
N LEU A 181 -0.57 -21.72 -17.01
CA LEU A 181 -0.37 -22.59 -15.87
C LEU A 181 0.22 -21.79 -14.71
N LYS A 182 -0.50 -21.81 -13.58
CA LYS A 182 -0.06 -21.17 -12.34
C LYS A 182 0.77 -22.16 -11.54
N VAL A 183 1.91 -21.71 -11.04
CA VAL A 183 2.77 -22.50 -10.15
C VAL A 183 3.21 -21.68 -8.96
N GLN A 184 3.26 -22.29 -7.77
CA GLN A 184 3.85 -21.64 -6.61
C GLN A 184 5.35 -21.90 -6.57
N SER A 185 6.15 -20.86 -6.34
CA SER A 185 7.59 -20.98 -6.25
C SER A 185 8.20 -19.89 -5.37
N ILE A 186 9.51 -20.00 -5.16
CA ILE A 186 10.37 -18.99 -4.56
C ILE A 186 11.34 -18.49 -5.64
N VAL A 187 11.47 -17.17 -5.74
CA VAL A 187 12.48 -16.49 -6.55
C VAL A 187 13.44 -15.81 -5.59
N GLU A 188 14.61 -16.41 -5.39
CA GLU A 188 15.62 -15.92 -4.45
C GLU A 188 16.26 -14.62 -4.93
N ASN A 189 16.53 -14.52 -6.23
CA ASN A 189 17.18 -13.37 -6.84
C ASN A 189 16.28 -12.75 -7.90
N PHE A 190 16.00 -11.47 -7.75
CA PHE A 190 15.31 -10.69 -8.77
C PHE A 190 15.89 -9.29 -8.83
N VAL A 191 15.96 -8.74 -10.03
CA VAL A 191 16.71 -7.53 -10.33
C VAL A 191 15.91 -6.60 -11.22
N TYR A 192 16.13 -5.29 -11.03
CA TYR A 192 15.53 -4.24 -11.84
C TYR A 192 16.64 -3.58 -12.64
N MET A 193 16.63 -3.74 -13.96
CA MET A 193 17.71 -3.26 -14.83
C MET A 193 17.21 -2.97 -16.25
N PRO A 194 18.00 -2.28 -17.09
CA PRO A 194 17.63 -2.01 -18.48
C PRO A 194 17.27 -3.30 -19.22
N ARG A 195 16.30 -3.24 -20.13
CA ARG A 195 15.87 -4.44 -20.84
C ARG A 195 17.00 -5.04 -21.68
N HIS A 196 17.05 -6.37 -21.71
CA HIS A 196 18.08 -7.14 -22.42
C HIS A 196 17.98 -6.99 -23.94
N ASP A 197 16.82 -6.61 -24.46
CA ASP A 197 16.50 -6.42 -25.88
C ASP A 197 16.87 -5.01 -26.40
N LEU A 198 17.37 -4.12 -25.53
CA LEU A 198 17.85 -2.79 -25.92
C LEU A 198 19.19 -2.87 -26.66
N THR A 199 19.38 -1.99 -27.64
CA THR A 199 20.70 -1.75 -28.25
C THR A 199 21.65 -1.12 -27.24
N ASP A 200 22.96 -1.17 -27.50
CA ASP A 200 23.95 -0.57 -26.60
C ASP A 200 23.77 0.96 -26.46
N GLU A 201 23.39 1.64 -27.55
CA GLU A 201 23.07 3.08 -27.53
C GLU A 201 21.83 3.38 -26.69
N GLN A 202 20.78 2.56 -26.80
CA GLN A 202 19.57 2.70 -25.98
C GLN A 202 19.85 2.39 -24.52
N ARG A 203 20.65 1.36 -24.23
CA ARG A 203 21.04 0.98 -22.87
C ARG A 203 21.87 2.07 -22.20
N ALA A 204 22.76 2.73 -22.94
CA ALA A 204 23.55 3.85 -22.43
C ALA A 204 22.70 5.08 -22.06
N ASN A 205 21.51 5.20 -22.68
CA ASN A 205 20.57 6.31 -22.46
C ASN A 205 19.21 5.83 -21.93
N ALA A 206 19.20 4.73 -21.17
CA ALA A 206 17.98 4.06 -20.74
C ALA A 206 17.15 4.95 -19.80
N THR A 207 15.88 5.12 -20.10
CA THR A 207 14.90 5.83 -19.27
C THR A 207 14.19 4.88 -18.31
N ALA A 208 13.38 5.37 -17.38
CA ALA A 208 12.62 4.51 -16.46
C ALA A 208 11.71 3.48 -17.18
N ALA A 209 11.20 3.82 -18.38
CA ALA A 209 10.39 2.91 -19.20
C ALA A 209 11.20 1.78 -19.86
N ASP A 210 12.53 1.92 -19.91
CA ASP A 210 13.44 0.94 -20.49
C ASP A 210 13.91 -0.10 -19.47
N TYR A 211 13.51 0.01 -18.21
CA TYR A 211 13.86 -0.94 -17.17
C TYR A 211 12.76 -1.99 -17.01
N SER A 212 13.14 -3.17 -16.56
CA SER A 212 12.22 -4.25 -16.28
C SER A 212 12.73 -5.10 -15.13
N TRP A 213 11.79 -5.76 -14.45
CA TRP A 213 12.10 -6.75 -13.44
C TRP A 213 12.46 -8.08 -14.08
N TYR A 214 13.43 -8.76 -13.50
CA TYR A 214 13.86 -10.09 -13.92
C TYR A 214 13.91 -11.01 -12.72
N ALA A 215 13.31 -12.20 -12.85
CA ALA A 215 13.53 -13.31 -11.94
C ALA A 215 14.75 -14.10 -12.40
N VAL A 216 15.78 -14.17 -11.56
CA VAL A 216 17.09 -14.76 -11.87
C VAL A 216 17.23 -16.07 -11.12
N PHE A 217 17.30 -17.17 -11.87
CA PHE A 217 17.56 -18.51 -11.36
C PHE A 217 18.99 -18.95 -11.76
N PRO A 218 19.55 -20.00 -11.14
CA PRO A 218 20.94 -20.40 -11.39
C PRO A 218 21.31 -20.65 -12.86
N LYS A 219 20.34 -21.09 -13.67
CA LYS A 219 20.54 -21.43 -15.09
C LYS A 219 19.51 -20.82 -16.04
N SER A 220 18.68 -19.91 -15.56
CA SER A 220 17.66 -19.30 -16.40
C SER A 220 17.21 -17.98 -15.80
N THR A 221 16.83 -17.05 -16.66
CA THR A 221 16.27 -15.77 -16.23
C THR A 221 15.05 -15.46 -17.05
N PHE A 222 14.01 -14.95 -16.37
CA PHE A 222 12.75 -14.59 -16.99
C PHE A 222 12.47 -13.12 -16.75
N ARG A 223 12.10 -12.40 -17.81
CA ARG A 223 11.60 -11.04 -17.68
C ARG A 223 10.20 -11.08 -17.08
N ILE A 224 9.97 -10.35 -15.99
CA ILE A 224 8.65 -10.20 -15.38
C ILE A 224 7.87 -9.19 -16.23
N VAL A 225 6.71 -9.60 -16.73
CA VAL A 225 5.81 -8.80 -17.57
C VAL A 225 4.47 -8.59 -16.88
N GLU A 226 3.72 -7.59 -17.34
CA GLU A 226 2.37 -7.25 -16.82
C GLU A 226 2.37 -7.02 -15.31
N LEU A 227 3.29 -6.18 -14.85
CA LEU A 227 3.41 -5.83 -13.44
C LEU A 227 2.72 -4.49 -13.17
N GLU A 228 1.72 -4.48 -12.30
CA GLU A 228 1.09 -3.24 -11.85
C GLU A 228 2.06 -2.37 -11.03
N VAL A 229 1.86 -1.06 -11.04
CA VAL A 229 2.78 -0.14 -10.35
C VAL A 229 2.77 -0.35 -8.83
N GLY A 230 1.64 -0.75 -8.26
CA GLY A 230 1.55 -1.13 -6.84
C GLY A 230 2.37 -2.38 -6.52
N ALA A 231 2.35 -3.39 -7.39
CA ALA A 231 3.18 -4.58 -7.27
C ALA A 231 4.67 -4.26 -7.43
N GLN A 232 5.02 -3.36 -8.37
CA GLN A 232 6.38 -2.87 -8.56
C GLN A 232 6.95 -2.25 -7.28
N TYR A 233 6.19 -1.39 -6.60
CA TYR A 233 6.59 -0.80 -5.32
C TYR A 233 6.93 -1.88 -4.27
N MET A 234 6.12 -2.93 -4.22
CA MET A 234 6.32 -4.05 -3.30
C MET A 234 7.54 -4.91 -3.66
N LEU A 235 7.89 -5.06 -4.94
CA LEU A 235 9.15 -5.69 -5.35
C LEU A 235 10.36 -4.86 -4.93
N GLU A 236 10.28 -3.54 -5.01
CA GLU A 236 11.37 -2.65 -4.55
C GLU A 236 11.61 -2.80 -3.05
N LEU A 237 10.55 -2.90 -2.25
CA LEU A 237 10.64 -3.21 -0.82
C LEU A 237 11.35 -4.55 -0.59
N LEU A 238 10.94 -5.62 -1.28
CA LEU A 238 11.54 -6.95 -1.10
C LEU A 238 13.03 -6.92 -1.44
N LYS A 239 13.40 -6.24 -2.54
CA LYS A 239 14.79 -6.05 -2.95
C LYS A 239 15.59 -5.24 -1.92
N ALA A 240 15.05 -4.12 -1.45
CA ALA A 240 15.71 -3.26 -0.45
C ALA A 240 15.98 -4.00 0.86
N LYS A 241 15.13 -4.97 1.20
CA LYS A 241 15.27 -5.82 2.39
C LYS A 241 16.00 -7.13 2.15
N ASN A 242 16.47 -7.38 0.93
CA ASN A 242 17.09 -8.64 0.52
C ASN A 242 16.21 -9.86 0.88
N LEU A 243 14.91 -9.75 0.63
CA LEU A 243 13.93 -10.81 0.86
C LEU A 243 13.61 -11.53 -0.45
N PRO A 244 13.40 -12.85 -0.42
CA PRO A 244 13.00 -13.59 -1.60
C PRO A 244 11.55 -13.25 -1.96
N LEU A 245 11.23 -13.40 -3.25
CA LEU A 245 9.88 -13.29 -3.75
C LEU A 245 9.20 -14.65 -3.70
N VAL A 246 8.20 -14.81 -2.83
CA VAL A 246 7.44 -16.06 -2.66
C VAL A 246 6.03 -15.85 -3.18
N GLY A 247 5.61 -16.60 -4.19
CA GLY A 247 4.35 -16.31 -4.87
C GLY A 247 3.91 -17.36 -5.87
N SER A 248 2.86 -17.00 -6.60
CA SER A 248 2.37 -17.72 -7.76
C SER A 248 2.82 -17.02 -9.04
N PHE A 249 3.36 -17.81 -9.95
CA PHE A 249 3.92 -17.34 -11.22
C PHE A 249 3.32 -18.13 -12.38
N SER A 250 3.33 -17.50 -13.55
CA SER A 250 2.90 -18.10 -14.80
C SER A 250 3.94 -17.82 -15.87
N LEU A 251 4.42 -18.84 -16.60
CA LEU A 251 5.31 -18.60 -17.74
C LEU A 251 4.48 -18.11 -18.92
N ALA A 252 4.78 -16.91 -19.41
CA ALA A 252 4.01 -16.28 -20.50
C ALA A 252 4.61 -16.58 -21.87
N SER A 253 5.93 -16.66 -21.97
CA SER A 253 6.61 -17.06 -23.20
C SER A 253 7.96 -17.69 -22.93
N VAL A 254 8.45 -18.44 -23.91
CA VAL A 254 9.81 -18.97 -23.95
C VAL A 254 10.49 -18.48 -25.22
N GLU A 255 11.77 -18.11 -25.11
CA GLU A 255 12.59 -17.79 -26.27
C GLU A 255 12.86 -19.10 -27.04
N ASP A 256 12.41 -19.21 -28.29
CA ASP A 256 12.51 -20.44 -29.08
C ASP A 256 13.91 -20.70 -29.63
N LYS A 257 14.67 -19.63 -29.94
CA LYS A 257 15.98 -19.77 -30.55
C LYS A 257 17.02 -20.13 -29.51
N ARG A 258 17.59 -21.34 -29.65
CA ARG A 258 18.70 -21.81 -28.79
C ARG A 258 19.89 -20.85 -28.78
N THR A 259 20.16 -20.19 -29.90
CA THR A 259 21.24 -19.21 -30.03
C THR A 259 21.01 -17.99 -29.15
N GLU A 260 19.76 -17.55 -29.00
CA GLU A 260 19.39 -16.40 -28.17
C GLU A 260 19.46 -16.78 -26.70
N ARG A 261 18.87 -17.91 -26.29
CA ARG A 261 18.96 -18.40 -24.90
C ARG A 261 20.38 -18.61 -24.40
N ARG A 262 21.29 -19.02 -25.30
CA ARG A 262 22.71 -19.25 -24.95
C ARG A 262 23.46 -17.95 -24.67
N LYS A 263 22.99 -16.80 -25.16
CA LYS A 263 23.64 -15.51 -24.88
C LYS A 263 23.63 -15.24 -23.37
N THR A 264 24.72 -14.65 -22.89
CA THR A 264 24.87 -14.27 -21.49
C THR A 264 24.76 -12.76 -21.38
N TYR A 265 23.90 -12.29 -20.48
CA TYR A 265 23.58 -10.87 -20.30
C TYR A 265 24.09 -10.35 -18.94
N GLY A 266 25.41 -10.36 -18.76
CA GLY A 266 26.03 -9.94 -17.49
C GLY A 266 25.42 -10.69 -16.30
N ASP A 267 24.95 -9.94 -15.30
CA ASP A 267 24.34 -10.47 -14.07
C ASP A 267 23.01 -11.22 -14.30
N LEU A 268 22.36 -11.04 -15.46
CA LEU A 268 21.13 -11.77 -15.79
C LEU A 268 21.39 -13.20 -16.24
N GLY A 269 22.62 -13.58 -16.60
CA GLY A 269 22.86 -14.91 -17.16
C GLY A 269 22.09 -15.14 -18.47
N HIS A 270 21.27 -16.19 -18.52
CA HIS A 270 20.60 -16.68 -19.74
C HIS A 270 19.11 -16.35 -19.76
N ILE A 271 18.69 -15.46 -20.66
CA ILE A 271 17.27 -15.11 -20.80
C ILE A 271 16.53 -16.26 -21.50
N CYS A 272 15.53 -16.81 -20.82
CA CYS A 272 14.77 -17.95 -21.29
C CYS A 272 13.37 -17.60 -21.76
N GLY A 273 12.86 -16.41 -21.41
CA GLY A 273 11.51 -15.99 -21.79
C GLY A 273 10.93 -14.94 -20.86
N THR A 274 9.60 -14.95 -20.74
CA THR A 274 8.85 -14.03 -19.87
C THR A 274 7.97 -14.77 -18.88
N MET A 275 7.75 -14.17 -17.71
CA MET A 275 6.85 -14.68 -16.68
C MET A 275 5.96 -13.58 -16.14
N LYS A 276 4.77 -13.96 -15.67
CA LYS A 276 3.84 -13.09 -14.93
C LYS A 276 3.87 -13.45 -13.47
N ILE A 277 3.75 -12.44 -12.62
CA ILE A 277 3.46 -12.63 -11.20
C ILE A 277 1.95 -12.60 -11.08
N ASN A 278 1.34 -13.72 -10.67
CA ASN A 278 -0.11 -13.73 -10.40
C ASN A 278 -0.36 -13.06 -9.05
N TRP A 279 0.38 -13.47 -8.03
CA TRP A 279 0.42 -12.85 -6.72
C TRP A 279 1.72 -13.21 -6.02
N PHE A 280 2.09 -12.42 -5.02
CA PHE A 280 3.17 -12.78 -4.10
C PHE A 280 2.84 -12.40 -2.67
N ARG A 281 3.48 -13.07 -1.72
CA ARG A 281 3.22 -12.90 -0.30
C ARG A 281 4.23 -11.97 0.33
N TYR A 282 3.73 -11.04 1.13
CA TYR A 282 4.53 -10.29 2.11
C TYR A 282 3.79 -10.27 3.44
N ALA A 283 4.47 -10.68 4.52
CA ALA A 283 3.82 -10.96 5.81
C ALA A 283 2.62 -11.93 5.66
N ASN A 284 1.41 -11.57 6.10
CA ASN A 284 0.18 -12.35 5.93
C ASN A 284 -0.73 -11.80 4.84
N THR A 285 -0.15 -11.04 3.91
CA THR A 285 -0.86 -10.37 2.84
C THR A 285 -0.43 -10.91 1.49
N TYR A 286 -1.36 -10.98 0.54
CA TYR A 286 -1.10 -11.35 -0.84
C TYR A 286 -1.28 -10.12 -1.72
N ILE A 287 -0.24 -9.81 -2.47
CA ILE A 287 -0.15 -8.67 -3.37
C ILE A 287 -0.39 -9.19 -4.79
N VAL A 288 -1.36 -8.61 -5.47
CA VAL A 288 -1.67 -8.93 -6.87
C VAL A 288 -0.57 -8.36 -7.76
N GLY A 289 -0.12 -9.15 -8.74
CA GLY A 289 0.92 -8.70 -9.68
C GLY A 289 0.38 -7.97 -10.89
N ASN A 290 -0.89 -8.19 -11.26
CA ASN A 290 -1.46 -8.02 -12.60
C ASN A 290 -2.70 -7.14 -12.67
#